data_AF-X1TY80-F1
#
_entry.id   AF-X1TY80-F1
#
_cell.length_a   1.000
_cell.length_b   1.000
_cell.length_c   1.000
_cell.angle_alpha   90.00
_cell.angle_beta   90.00
_cell.angle_gamma   90.00
#
_symmetry.space_group_name_H-M   'P 1'
#
loop_
_entity.id
_entity.type
_entity.pdbx_description
1 polymer ?
#
loop_
_entity_poly.entity_id
_entity_poly.type
_entity_poly.pdbx_seq_one_letter_code
_entity_poly.pdbx_strand_id
1 'polypeptide(L)'
;MKVFDEKFRRNKVRYILQCILATLAVFIVLLVLDAVSNAAIIAALGASSFIVFTMPEAQASRPRFLIGGYLVGIASGCLCYYLSLVPLLRQLPIIQEFSYVVFGAMSVGLAIFVMVITNTEHPPAASLALGLVLNEFNYRTVIVVLIGIISLSLIKAVLRPVLKNLL
;
A
#
# COMPACT_ATOMS: atom_id res chain seq x y z
N MET A 1 -24.79 -13.37 -15.58
CA MET A 1 -23.57 -12.64 -15.17
C MET A 1 -22.69 -12.48 -16.41
N LYS A 2 -22.39 -11.27 -16.85
CA LYS A 2 -21.47 -11.07 -17.98
C LYS A 2 -20.03 -11.21 -17.47
N VAL A 3 -19.30 -12.21 -17.96
CA VAL A 3 -17.92 -12.52 -17.54
C VAL A 3 -16.91 -11.51 -18.09
N PHE A 4 -17.26 -10.80 -19.17
CA PHE A 4 -16.39 -9.84 -19.84
C PHE A 4 -16.98 -8.43 -19.83
N ASP A 5 -16.12 -7.44 -19.57
CA ASP A 5 -16.46 -6.03 -19.63
C ASP A 5 -16.75 -5.61 -21.09
N GLU A 6 -17.88 -4.95 -21.32
CA GLU A 6 -18.26 -4.42 -22.62
C GLU A 6 -17.32 -3.29 -23.08
N LYS A 7 -16.71 -2.56 -22.14
CA LYS A 7 -15.70 -1.51 -22.42
C LYS A 7 -14.43 -2.08 -23.04
N PHE A 8 -14.02 -3.31 -22.65
CA PHE A 8 -12.87 -3.99 -23.24
C PHE A 8 -13.07 -4.23 -24.74
N ARG A 9 -14.28 -4.63 -25.15
CA ARG A 9 -14.60 -4.97 -26.54
C ARG A 9 -14.50 -3.74 -27.47
N ARG A 10 -14.70 -2.53 -26.94
CA ARG A 10 -14.65 -1.26 -27.70
C ARG A 10 -13.27 -0.58 -27.69
N ASN A 11 -12.42 -0.83 -26.69
CA ASN A 11 -11.14 -0.11 -26.48
C ASN A 11 -9.94 -1.05 -26.21
N LYS A 12 -9.87 -2.24 -26.84
CA LYS A 12 -8.84 -3.28 -26.62
C LYS A 12 -7.41 -2.74 -26.58
N VAL A 13 -7.03 -1.88 -27.52
CA VAL A 13 -5.67 -1.32 -27.64
C VAL A 13 -5.30 -0.48 -26.42
N ARG A 14 -6.24 0.29 -25.86
CA ARG A 14 -5.99 1.13 -24.67
C ARG A 14 -5.86 0.30 -23.40
N TYR A 15 -6.67 -0.75 -23.26
CA TYR A 15 -6.54 -1.72 -22.16
C TYR A 15 -5.17 -2.40 -22.18
N ILE A 16 -4.75 -2.91 -23.34
CA ILE A 16 -3.45 -3.58 -23.50
C ILE A 16 -2.30 -2.61 -23.19
N LEU A 17 -2.33 -1.39 -23.73
CA LEU A 17 -1.30 -0.39 -23.47
C LEU A 17 -1.22 0.01 -22.00
N GLN A 18 -2.36 0.24 -21.33
CA GLN A 18 -2.37 0.59 -19.90
C GLN A 18 -1.90 -0.58 -19.02
N CYS A 19 -2.25 -1.83 -19.36
CA CYS A 19 -1.74 -3.01 -18.66
C CYS A 19 -0.22 -3.15 -18.85
N ILE A 20 0.31 -2.94 -20.06
CA ILE A 20 1.77 -2.96 -20.31
C ILE A 20 2.47 -1.85 -19.52
N LEU A 21 1.91 -0.64 -19.52
CA LEU A 21 2.44 0.48 -18.72
C LEU A 21 2.42 0.16 -17.22
N ALA A 22 1.32 -0.42 -16.72
CA ALA A 22 1.20 -0.83 -15.33
C ALA A 22 2.23 -1.91 -14.99
N THR A 23 2.39 -2.94 -15.83
CA THR A 23 3.39 -3.99 -15.65
C THR A 23 4.80 -3.41 -15.64
N LEU A 24 5.15 -2.52 -16.57
CA LEU A 24 6.46 -1.86 -16.60
C LEU A 24 6.69 -0.99 -15.37
N ALA A 25 5.69 -0.22 -14.94
CA ALA A 25 5.79 0.60 -13.75
C ALA A 25 5.93 -0.25 -12.47
N VAL A 26 5.12 -1.31 -12.33
CA VAL A 26 5.25 -2.28 -11.23
C VAL A 26 6.61 -2.93 -11.27
N PHE A 27 7.09 -3.38 -12.44
CA PHE A 27 8.40 -4.00 -12.58
C PHE A 27 9.53 -3.07 -12.14
N ILE A 28 9.52 -1.80 -12.56
CA ILE A 28 10.52 -0.80 -12.13
C ILE A 28 10.43 -0.58 -10.60
N VAL A 29 9.23 -0.45 -10.05
CA VAL A 29 9.04 -0.32 -8.60
C VAL A 29 9.57 -1.56 -7.87
N LEU A 30 9.28 -2.77 -8.37
CA LEU A 30 9.76 -4.02 -7.79
C LEU A 30 11.28 -4.17 -7.89
N LEU A 31 11.94 -3.73 -8.97
CA LEU A 31 13.40 -3.73 -9.07
C LEU A 31 14.05 -2.83 -8.02
N VAL A 32 13.42 -1.69 -7.69
CA VAL A 32 13.88 -0.81 -6.61
C VAL A 32 13.62 -1.44 -5.23
N LEU A 33 12.56 -2.26 -5.12
CA LEU A 33 12.13 -2.90 -3.88
C LEU A 33 12.69 -4.29 -3.63
N ASP A 34 13.33 -4.94 -4.59
CA ASP A 34 14.01 -6.23 -4.39
C ASP A 34 15.12 -6.13 -3.33
N ALA A 35 15.60 -4.91 -3.08
CA ALA A 35 16.47 -4.58 -1.95
C ALA A 35 15.78 -4.70 -0.56
N VAL A 36 14.46 -4.89 -0.51
CA VAL A 36 13.65 -4.95 0.70
C VAL A 36 12.91 -6.29 0.74
N SER A 37 13.41 -7.22 1.55
CA SER A 37 12.87 -8.56 1.78
C SER A 37 11.57 -8.57 2.61
N ASN A 38 10.58 -7.74 2.25
CA ASN A 38 9.30 -7.62 2.95
C ASN A 38 8.11 -7.79 1.99
N ALA A 39 7.59 -9.02 1.90
CA ALA A 39 6.49 -9.38 0.97
C ALA A 39 5.22 -8.53 1.15
N ALA A 40 4.86 -8.17 2.39
CA ALA A 40 3.69 -7.34 2.68
C ALA A 40 3.81 -5.92 2.10
N ILE A 41 5.03 -5.39 2.05
CA ILE A 41 5.32 -4.04 1.53
C ILE A 41 5.28 -4.04 0.01
N ILE A 42 5.90 -5.06 -0.58
CA ILE A 42 5.83 -5.33 -2.01
C ILE A 42 4.37 -5.45 -2.46
N ALA A 43 3.56 -6.20 -1.71
CA ALA A 43 2.13 -6.35 -1.98
C ALA A 43 1.37 -5.01 -1.88
N ALA A 44 1.63 -4.20 -0.86
CA ALA A 44 1.01 -2.88 -0.70
C ALA A 44 1.33 -1.93 -1.88
N LEU A 45 2.58 -1.88 -2.33
CA LEU A 45 2.97 -1.05 -3.46
C LEU A 45 2.44 -1.58 -4.79
N GLY A 46 2.43 -2.89 -4.98
CA GLY A 46 1.78 -3.53 -6.13
C GLY A 46 0.28 -3.18 -6.22
N ALA A 47 -0.44 -3.29 -5.11
CA ALA A 47 -1.85 -2.91 -5.03
C ALA A 47 -2.06 -1.40 -5.25
N SER A 48 -1.16 -0.56 -4.75
CA SER A 48 -1.21 0.89 -4.97
C SER A 48 -1.00 1.24 -6.44
N SER A 49 -0.04 0.58 -7.10
CA SER A 49 0.19 0.72 -8.54
C SER A 49 -1.06 0.31 -9.32
N PHE A 50 -1.67 -0.83 -8.98
CA PHE A 50 -2.93 -1.26 -9.60
C PHE A 50 -4.02 -0.18 -9.51
N ILE A 51 -4.26 0.39 -8.33
CA ILE A 51 -5.27 1.46 -8.14
C ILE A 51 -4.91 2.70 -8.99
N VAL A 52 -3.65 3.10 -9.02
CA VAL A 52 -3.18 4.27 -9.76
C VAL A 52 -3.41 4.13 -11.28
N PHE A 53 -3.13 2.94 -11.84
CA PHE A 53 -3.20 2.71 -13.28
C PHE A 53 -4.60 2.30 -13.76
N THR A 54 -5.39 1.60 -12.93
CA THR A 54 -6.73 1.13 -13.31
C THR A 54 -7.82 2.14 -12.98
N MET A 55 -7.68 2.88 -11.87
CA MET A 55 -8.66 3.85 -11.38
C MET A 55 -8.04 5.25 -11.17
N PRO A 56 -7.45 5.88 -12.21
CA PRO A 56 -6.73 7.16 -12.09
C PRO A 56 -7.61 8.33 -11.63
N GLU A 57 -8.94 8.26 -11.80
CA GLU A 57 -9.90 9.29 -11.39
C GLU A 57 -10.52 9.06 -10.01
N ALA A 58 -10.36 7.86 -9.43
CA ALA A 58 -10.89 7.55 -8.12
C ALA A 58 -10.23 8.39 -7.01
N GLN A 59 -10.97 8.63 -5.93
CA GLN A 59 -10.45 9.36 -4.77
C GLN A 59 -9.22 8.65 -4.18
N ALA A 60 -9.23 7.33 -4.10
CA ALA A 60 -8.13 6.50 -3.60
C ALA A 60 -6.81 6.68 -4.37
N SER A 61 -6.86 7.11 -5.64
CA SER A 61 -5.63 7.33 -6.42
C SER A 61 -5.13 8.78 -6.33
N ARG A 62 -5.86 9.71 -5.69
CA ARG A 62 -5.40 11.09 -5.49
C ARG A 62 -4.16 11.09 -4.58
N PRO A 63 -3.19 11.99 -4.82
CA PRO A 63 -1.92 12.01 -4.07
C PRO A 63 -2.12 12.18 -2.56
N ARG A 64 -3.15 12.92 -2.14
CA ARG A 64 -3.52 13.07 -0.72
C ARG A 64 -3.86 11.73 -0.06
N PHE A 65 -4.64 10.88 -0.72
CA PHE A 65 -5.06 9.58 -0.17
C PHE A 65 -3.90 8.59 -0.22
N LEU A 66 -3.15 8.58 -1.32
CA LEU A 66 -1.96 7.76 -1.49
C LEU A 66 -0.91 8.07 -0.40
N ILE A 67 -0.41 9.30 -0.35
CA ILE A 67 0.66 9.69 0.58
C ILE A 67 0.13 9.72 2.02
N GLY A 68 -1.05 10.30 2.24
CA GLY A 68 -1.65 10.40 3.58
C GLY A 68 -1.94 9.04 4.19
N GLY A 69 -2.54 8.12 3.43
CA GLY A 69 -2.82 6.76 3.90
C GLY A 69 -1.53 6.03 4.28
N TYR A 70 -0.49 6.12 3.45
CA TYR A 70 0.81 5.51 3.78
C TYR A 70 1.49 6.13 5.02
N LEU A 71 1.40 7.45 5.22
CA LEU A 71 1.88 8.08 6.45
C LEU A 71 1.15 7.56 7.69
N VAL A 72 -0.18 7.43 7.60
CA VAL A 72 -1.00 6.85 8.68
C VAL A 72 -0.62 5.39 8.94
N GLY A 73 -0.47 4.59 7.88
CA GLY A 73 -0.09 3.18 7.98
C GLY A 73 1.32 2.96 8.56
N ILE A 74 2.27 3.82 8.20
CA ILE A 74 3.61 3.82 8.79
C ILE A 74 3.52 4.19 10.27
N ALA A 75 2.79 5.25 10.62
CA ALA A 75 2.65 5.69 12.01
C ALA A 75 2.00 4.61 12.89
N SER A 76 0.91 4.00 12.44
CA SER A 76 0.23 2.93 13.17
C SER A 76 1.08 1.65 13.27
N GLY A 77 1.77 1.27 12.19
CA GLY A 77 2.73 0.17 12.14
C GLY A 77 3.87 0.36 13.14
N CYS A 78 4.54 1.51 13.09
CA CYS A 78 5.64 1.86 13.99
C CYS A 78 5.19 1.84 15.46
N LEU A 79 4.04 2.48 15.76
CA LEU A 79 3.51 2.56 17.11
C LEU A 79 3.26 1.16 17.68
N CYS A 80 2.60 0.29 16.92
CA CYS A 80 2.31 -1.08 17.36
C CYS A 80 3.56 -1.94 17.45
N TYR A 81 4.54 -1.74 16.55
CA TYR A 81 5.83 -2.41 16.61
C TYR A 81 6.59 -2.05 17.89
N TYR A 82 6.74 -0.76 18.20
CA TYR A 82 7.41 -0.32 19.43
C TYR A 82 6.67 -0.77 20.70
N LEU A 83 5.33 -0.80 20.65
CA LEU A 83 4.53 -1.31 21.76
C LEU A 83 4.76 -2.81 21.99
N SER A 84 5.03 -3.58 20.92
CA SER A 84 5.37 -5.01 21.03
C SER A 84 6.72 -5.28 21.70
N LEU A 85 7.61 -4.29 21.70
CA LEU A 85 8.93 -4.37 22.33
C LEU A 85 8.92 -4.04 23.83
N VAL A 86 7.82 -3.50 24.36
CA VAL A 86 7.74 -3.09 25.78
C VAL A 86 7.78 -4.32 26.69
N PRO A 87 8.79 -4.45 27.60
CA PRO A 87 8.98 -5.65 28.42
C PRO A 87 7.77 -5.99 29.30
N LEU A 88 7.07 -4.96 29.80
CA LEU A 88 5.89 -5.11 30.66
C LEU A 88 4.73 -5.84 29.95
N LEU A 89 4.52 -5.57 28.65
CA LEU A 89 3.50 -6.25 27.86
C LEU A 89 3.93 -7.67 27.49
N ARG A 90 5.23 -7.89 27.30
CA ARG A 90 5.78 -9.20 26.92
C ARG A 90 5.71 -10.24 28.03
N GLN A 91 5.54 -9.82 29.28
CA GLN A 91 5.35 -10.69 30.44
C GLN A 91 3.94 -11.30 30.52
N LEU A 92 2.98 -10.82 29.71
CA LEU A 92 1.64 -11.40 29.66
C LEU A 92 1.65 -12.71 28.85
N PRO A 93 1.15 -13.84 29.40
CA PRO A 93 1.27 -15.16 28.76
C PRO A 93 0.59 -15.24 27.39
N ILE A 94 -0.49 -14.49 27.18
CA ILE A 94 -1.19 -14.42 25.88
C ILE A 94 -0.35 -13.69 24.82
N ILE A 95 0.38 -12.66 25.22
CA ILE A 95 1.21 -11.84 24.31
C ILE A 95 2.51 -12.59 23.98
N GLN A 96 3.00 -13.43 24.88
CA GLN A 96 4.24 -14.18 24.68
C GLN A 96 4.15 -15.15 23.48
N GLU A 97 2.99 -15.79 23.29
CA GLU A 97 2.73 -16.73 22.18
C GLU A 97 2.18 -16.05 20.91
N PHE A 98 1.36 -14.99 21.05
CA PHE A 98 0.62 -14.38 19.94
C PHE A 98 0.91 -12.90 19.70
N SER A 99 2.07 -12.40 20.12
CA SER A 99 2.47 -10.99 19.98
C SER A 99 2.18 -10.42 18.58
N TYR A 100 2.64 -11.10 17.53
CA TYR A 100 2.50 -10.65 16.14
C TYR A 100 1.02 -10.57 15.68
N VAL A 101 0.15 -11.45 16.17
CA VAL A 101 -1.29 -11.43 15.84
C VAL A 101 -1.97 -10.26 16.52
N VAL A 102 -1.71 -10.04 17.81
CA VAL A 102 -2.34 -8.98 18.61
C VAL A 102 -1.90 -7.61 18.09
N PHE A 103 -0.59 -7.37 17.97
CA PHE A 103 -0.08 -6.08 17.50
C PHE A 103 -0.33 -5.87 16.01
N GLY A 104 -0.34 -6.92 15.19
CA GLY A 104 -0.71 -6.84 13.78
C GLY A 104 -2.16 -6.43 13.59
N ALA A 105 -3.09 -7.06 14.31
CA ALA A 105 -4.50 -6.70 14.30
C ALA A 105 -4.72 -5.28 14.83
N MET A 106 -4.04 -4.90 15.91
CA MET A 106 -4.11 -3.55 16.48
C MET A 106 -3.59 -2.50 15.48
N SER A 107 -2.51 -2.81 14.77
CA SER A 107 -1.92 -1.91 13.76
C SER A 107 -2.85 -1.66 12.58
N VAL A 108 -3.47 -2.72 12.06
CA VAL A 108 -4.45 -2.63 10.97
C VAL A 108 -5.70 -1.89 11.43
N GLY A 109 -6.24 -2.24 12.61
CA GLY A 109 -7.42 -1.58 13.17
C GLY A 109 -7.19 -0.08 13.39
N LEU A 110 -6.04 0.29 13.95
CA LEU A 110 -5.65 1.68 14.18
C LEU A 110 -5.41 2.42 12.86
N ALA A 111 -4.76 1.78 11.88
CA ALA A 111 -4.60 2.31 10.53
C ALA A 111 -5.95 2.67 9.90
N ILE A 112 -6.90 1.72 9.91
CA ILE A 112 -8.25 1.91 9.36
C ILE A 112 -8.96 3.05 10.09
N PHE A 113 -8.98 3.02 11.42
CA PHE A 113 -9.65 4.02 12.24
C PHE A 113 -9.14 5.44 11.95
N VAL A 114 -7.82 5.62 11.93
CA VAL A 114 -7.20 6.93 11.68
C VAL A 114 -7.43 7.38 10.23
N MET A 115 -7.33 6.47 9.23
CA MET A 115 -7.60 6.82 7.83
C MET A 115 -9.03 7.27 7.61
N VAL A 116 -10.01 6.62 8.26
CA VAL A 116 -11.43 7.00 8.18
C VAL A 116 -11.67 8.37 8.81
N ILE A 117 -11.04 8.68 9.95
CA ILE A 117 -11.17 10.00 10.58
C ILE A 117 -10.52 11.10 9.74
N THR A 118 -9.35 10.82 9.17
CA THR A 118 -8.55 11.82 8.44
C THR A 118 -8.95 11.97 6.96
N ASN A 119 -9.91 11.17 6.48
CA ASN A 119 -10.29 11.07 5.06
C ASN A 119 -9.07 10.80 4.17
N THR A 120 -8.28 9.78 4.54
CA THR A 120 -7.11 9.32 3.77
C THR A 120 -7.18 7.81 3.56
N GLU A 121 -8.36 7.31 3.19
CA GLU A 121 -8.60 5.88 2.96
C GLU A 121 -7.76 5.40 1.78
N HIS A 122 -6.69 4.66 2.09
CA HIS A 122 -5.88 3.98 1.09
C HIS A 122 -5.66 2.53 1.53
N PRO A 123 -6.49 1.58 1.05
CA PRO A 123 -6.46 0.19 1.51
C PRO A 123 -5.07 -0.47 1.51
N PRO A 124 -4.18 -0.22 0.51
CA PRO A 124 -2.84 -0.77 0.54
C PRO A 124 -1.99 -0.33 1.73
N ALA A 125 -2.24 0.85 2.31
CA ALA A 125 -1.52 1.32 3.47
C ALA A 125 -1.85 0.54 4.75
N ALA A 126 -3.04 -0.06 4.85
CA ALA A 126 -3.36 -0.97 5.96
C ALA A 126 -2.54 -2.27 5.87
N SER A 127 -2.31 -2.78 4.66
CA SER A 127 -1.41 -3.92 4.45
C SER A 127 0.04 -3.59 4.78
N LEU A 128 0.49 -2.36 4.50
CA LEU A 128 1.81 -1.91 4.94
C LEU A 128 1.93 -1.88 6.47
N ALA A 129 0.93 -1.33 7.17
CA ALA A 129 0.93 -1.23 8.63
C ALA A 129 1.14 -2.61 9.28
N LEU A 130 0.41 -3.62 8.79
CA LEU A 130 0.60 -5.02 9.16
C LEU A 130 2.03 -5.52 8.83
N GLY A 131 2.50 -5.24 7.62
CA GLY A 131 3.84 -5.62 7.17
C GLY A 131 4.98 -5.11 8.06
N LEU A 132 4.83 -3.91 8.62
CA LEU A 132 5.81 -3.31 9.53
C LEU A 132 5.81 -3.95 10.93
N VAL A 133 4.71 -4.56 11.36
CA VAL A 133 4.65 -5.29 12.64
C VAL A 133 5.15 -6.72 12.50
N LEU A 134 4.86 -7.37 11.37
CA LEU A 134 5.24 -8.78 11.15
C LEU A 134 6.72 -8.98 10.86
N ASN A 135 7.41 -7.95 10.37
CA ASN A 135 8.84 -8.02 10.05
C ASN A 135 9.64 -7.11 10.97
N GLU A 136 10.95 -7.29 11.00
CA GLU A 136 11.83 -6.41 11.76
C GLU A 136 11.74 -4.98 11.22
N PHE A 137 11.36 -4.06 12.12
CA PHE A 137 11.30 -2.65 11.77
C PHE A 137 12.71 -2.13 11.47
N ASN A 138 12.88 -1.60 10.25
CA ASN A 138 14.10 -0.95 9.83
C ASN A 138 13.77 0.41 9.22
N TYR A 139 14.49 1.46 9.64
CA TYR A 139 14.33 2.80 9.09
C TYR A 139 14.54 2.83 7.57
N ARG A 140 15.41 1.95 7.04
CA ARG A 140 15.63 1.79 5.58
C ARG A 140 14.35 1.40 4.86
N THR A 141 13.58 0.48 5.43
CA THR A 141 12.31 0.02 4.88
C THR A 141 11.32 1.17 4.73
N VAL A 142 11.19 2.00 5.76
CA VAL A 142 10.31 3.19 5.74
C VAL A 142 10.72 4.17 4.64
N ILE A 143 12.03 4.44 4.52
CA ILE A 143 12.57 5.34 3.48
C ILE A 143 12.26 4.79 2.08
N VAL A 144 12.51 3.51 1.84
CA VAL A 144 12.23 2.88 0.52
C VAL A 144 10.75 2.96 0.17
N VAL A 145 9.87 2.70 1.14
CA VAL A 145 8.43 2.80 0.96
C VAL A 145 8.01 4.22 0.57
N LEU A 146 8.49 5.23 1.30
CA LEU A 146 8.20 6.63 1.00
C LEU A 146 8.68 7.01 -0.41
N ILE A 147 9.90 6.62 -0.78
CA ILE A 147 10.44 6.84 -2.13
C ILE A 147 9.56 6.16 -3.19
N GLY A 148 9.13 4.92 -2.95
CA GLY A 148 8.26 4.15 -3.86
C GLY A 148 6.91 4.84 -4.09
N ILE A 149 6.26 5.33 -3.04
CA ILE A 149 4.95 6.00 -3.13
C ILE A 149 5.07 7.36 -3.81
N ILE A 150 6.11 8.13 -3.47
CA ILE A 150 6.39 9.42 -4.11
C ILE A 150 6.64 9.20 -5.60
N SER A 151 7.43 8.19 -5.95
CA SER A 151 7.70 7.81 -7.34
C SER A 151 6.42 7.41 -8.07
N LEU A 152 5.58 6.56 -7.47
CA LEU A 152 4.27 6.17 -8.02
C LEU A 152 3.35 7.37 -8.21
N SER A 153 3.29 8.28 -7.23
CA SER A 153 2.50 9.51 -7.32
C SER A 153 3.01 10.44 -8.43
N LEU A 154 4.33 10.53 -8.62
CA LEU A 154 4.94 11.32 -9.69
C LEU A 154 4.66 10.71 -11.07
N ILE A 155 4.86 9.39 -11.21
CA ILE A 155 4.52 8.64 -12.43
C ILE A 155 3.05 8.87 -12.77
N LYS A 156 2.14 8.77 -11.81
CA LYS A 156 0.72 9.09 -12.02
C LYS A 156 0.54 10.51 -12.56
N ALA A 157 1.18 11.50 -11.94
CA ALA A 157 1.04 12.90 -12.34
C ALA A 157 1.50 13.12 -13.80
N VAL A 158 2.62 12.50 -14.20
CA VAL A 158 3.16 12.56 -15.56
C VAL A 158 2.26 11.81 -16.55
N LEU A 159 1.72 10.67 -16.16
CA LEU A 159 0.86 9.83 -17.02
C LEU A 159 -0.62 10.25 -17.01
N ARG A 160 -1.01 11.21 -16.17
CA ARG A 160 -2.38 11.74 -16.10
C ARG A 160 -3.04 12.05 -17.46
N PRO A 161 -2.37 12.68 -18.46
CA PRO A 161 -2.99 12.93 -19.77
C PRO A 161 -3.23 11.65 -20.59
N VAL A 162 -2.55 10.55 -20.28
CA VAL A 162 -2.64 9.27 -21.01
C VAL A 162 -3.60 8.29 -20.33
N LEU A 163 -3.68 8.34 -18.99
CA LEU A 163 -4.50 7.43 -18.19
C LEU A 163 -6.00 7.71 -18.36
N LYS A 164 -6.75 6.66 -18.66
CA LYS A 164 -8.22 6.66 -18.66
C LYS A 164 -8.73 5.67 -17.62
N ASN A 165 -9.89 5.98 -17.04
CA ASN A 165 -10.53 5.08 -16.11
C ASN A 165 -10.92 3.76 -16.82
N LEU A 166 -10.36 2.65 -16.34
CA LEU A 166 -10.55 1.32 -16.91
C LEU A 166 -11.71 0.56 -16.24
N LEU A 167 -12.22 1.08 -15.13
CA LEU A 167 -13.37 0.55 -14.38
C LEU A 167 -14.59 1.45 -14.54
#